data_AF-A0A2S5LZC4-F1
#
_entry.id   AF-A0A2S5LZC4-F1
#
_cell.length_a   1.000
_cell.length_b   1.000
_cell.length_c   1.000
_cell.angle_alpha   90.00
_cell.angle_beta   90.00
_cell.angle_gamma   90.00
#
_symmetry.space_group_name_H-M   'P 1'
#
loop_
_entity.id
_entity.type
_entity.pdbx_description
1 polymer ?
#
loop_
_entity_poly.entity_id
_entity_poly.type
_entity_poly.pdbx_seq_one_letter_code
_entity_poly.pdbx_strand_id
1 'polypeptide(L)'
;SAEERKLARFVLLLKEATHGQYAGFLRDYSAEGLAKDDADTARPGQYPNYQSSVLLWSGGSDKGYACPDIKSIVGELAANPQDPHAMLCFGDFIRVNSLDGFEASRPAPDELGGGKSIFPGEPYARGEVYKKLIGSSASPARDRAYALYRAINCYAPANNNTCGGKDVEKAQRKAWYDQLKAQFGATTWAKSLRFYW
;
A
#
# COMPACT_ATOMS: atom_id res chain seq x y z
N SER A 1 -4.81 -23.12 -17.15
CA SER A 1 -3.81 -22.79 -18.18
C SER A 1 -2.51 -22.28 -17.55
N ALA A 2 -1.44 -22.04 -18.32
CA ALA A 2 -0.21 -21.42 -17.79
C ALA A 2 -0.45 -19.98 -17.33
N GLU A 3 -1.28 -19.24 -18.06
CA GLU A 3 -1.70 -17.87 -17.74
C GLU A 3 -2.46 -17.76 -16.42
N GLU A 4 -3.40 -18.67 -16.18
CA GLU A 4 -4.12 -18.75 -14.90
C GLU A 4 -3.18 -18.98 -13.71
N ARG A 5 -2.12 -19.78 -13.88
CA ARG A 5 -1.14 -20.03 -12.80
C ARG A 5 -0.33 -18.78 -12.46
N LYS A 6 0.02 -17.98 -13.46
CA LYS A 6 0.75 -16.71 -13.29
C LYS A 6 -0.09 -15.69 -12.55
N LEU A 7 -1.33 -15.48 -13.02
CA LEU A 7 -2.29 -14.61 -12.34
C LEU A 7 -2.55 -15.10 -10.91
N ALA A 8 -2.72 -16.41 -10.70
CA ALA A 8 -2.92 -16.98 -9.37
C ALA A 8 -1.73 -16.71 -8.43
N ARG A 9 -0.48 -16.79 -8.92
CA ARG A 9 0.71 -16.47 -8.13
C ARG A 9 0.72 -15.00 -7.70
N PHE A 10 0.46 -14.08 -8.64
CA PHE A 10 0.36 -12.65 -8.33
C PHE A 10 -0.74 -12.38 -7.28
N VAL A 11 -1.94 -12.91 -7.49
CA VAL A 11 -3.08 -12.74 -6.58
C VAL A 11 -2.76 -13.32 -5.20
N LEU A 12 -2.16 -14.50 -5.13
CA LEU A 12 -1.76 -15.16 -3.88
C LEU A 12 -0.80 -14.26 -3.10
N LEU A 13 0.33 -13.87 -3.70
CA LEU A 13 1.35 -13.07 -3.03
C LEU A 13 0.81 -11.70 -2.60
N LEU A 14 0.06 -11.02 -3.47
CA LEU A 14 -0.50 -9.73 -3.12
C LEU A 14 -1.46 -9.86 -1.93
N LYS A 15 -2.35 -10.87 -1.94
CA LYS A 15 -3.28 -11.11 -0.83
C LYS A 15 -2.57 -11.54 0.44
N GLU A 16 -1.53 -12.36 0.37
CA GLU A 16 -0.74 -12.69 1.55
C GLU A 16 -0.13 -11.43 2.19
N ALA A 17 0.43 -10.53 1.38
CA ALA A 17 1.01 -9.30 1.90
C ALA A 17 -0.06 -8.32 2.44
N THR A 18 -1.18 -8.11 1.73
CA THR A 18 -2.25 -7.18 2.15
C THR A 18 -3.02 -7.69 3.36
N HIS A 19 -3.12 -9.01 3.55
CA HIS A 19 -3.78 -9.62 4.70
C HIS A 19 -2.84 -9.94 5.88
N GLY A 20 -1.61 -9.42 5.86
CA GLY A 20 -0.64 -9.61 6.93
C GLY A 20 -0.11 -11.04 7.08
N GLN A 21 -0.30 -11.89 6.06
CA GLN A 21 0.25 -13.24 5.98
C GLN A 21 1.70 -13.21 5.48
N TYR A 22 2.54 -12.38 6.10
CA TYR A 22 3.90 -12.09 5.63
C TYR A 22 4.79 -13.34 5.56
N ALA A 23 4.64 -14.28 6.49
CA ALA A 23 5.37 -15.55 6.44
C ALA A 23 4.98 -16.41 5.22
N GLY A 24 3.71 -16.34 4.79
CA GLY A 24 3.23 -16.99 3.57
C GLY A 24 3.86 -16.37 2.34
N PHE A 25 3.81 -15.04 2.25
CA PHE A 25 4.44 -14.28 1.17
C PHE A 25 5.92 -14.66 1.02
N LEU A 26 6.69 -14.65 2.12
CA LEU A 26 8.13 -14.92 2.08
C LEU A 26 8.46 -16.35 1.64
N ARG A 27 7.59 -17.31 1.97
CA ARG A 27 7.72 -18.72 1.55
C ARG A 27 7.44 -18.88 0.05
N ASP A 28 6.42 -18.19 -0.45
CA ASP A 28 5.93 -18.39 -1.82
C ASP A 28 6.60 -17.43 -2.84
N TYR A 29 7.31 -16.42 -2.35
CA TYR A 29 8.05 -15.45 -3.17
C TYR A 29 9.25 -16.08 -3.89
N SER A 30 9.28 -15.94 -5.22
CA SER A 30 10.45 -16.25 -6.05
C SER A 30 10.63 -15.16 -7.10
N ALA A 31 11.77 -14.46 -7.05
CA ALA A 31 12.07 -13.39 -8.00
C ALA A 31 12.19 -13.95 -9.42
N GLU A 32 12.80 -15.12 -9.56
CA GLU A 32 12.95 -15.83 -10.84
C GLU A 32 11.60 -16.25 -11.40
N GLY A 33 10.70 -16.75 -10.55
CA GLY A 33 9.33 -17.11 -10.94
C GLY A 33 8.53 -15.90 -11.42
N LEU A 34 8.55 -14.81 -10.65
CA LEU A 34 7.86 -13.57 -10.97
C LEU A 34 8.37 -12.93 -12.28
N ALA A 35 9.68 -12.94 -12.50
CA ALA A 35 10.28 -12.41 -13.74
C ALA A 35 9.85 -13.22 -14.98
N LYS A 36 9.64 -14.53 -14.82
CA LYS A 36 9.21 -15.43 -15.90
C LYS A 36 7.72 -15.27 -16.25
N ASP A 37 6.90 -14.92 -15.26
CA ASP A 37 5.44 -14.86 -15.41
C ASP A 37 4.98 -13.71 -16.34
N ASP A 38 5.75 -12.61 -16.45
CA ASP A 38 5.38 -11.43 -17.25
C ASP A 38 5.78 -11.48 -18.72
N ALA A 39 6.76 -12.30 -19.09
CA ALA A 39 7.22 -12.42 -20.48
C ALA A 39 6.12 -12.94 -21.43
N ASP A 40 5.03 -13.47 -20.89
CA ASP A 40 4.02 -14.24 -21.61
C ASP A 40 2.58 -13.65 -21.50
N THR A 41 2.34 -12.65 -20.63
CA THR A 41 0.99 -12.16 -20.24
C THR A 41 0.62 -10.79 -20.82
N ALA A 42 1.45 -10.20 -21.69
CA ALA A 42 1.20 -8.88 -22.28
C ALA A 42 -0.04 -8.91 -23.21
N ARG A 43 -1.23 -8.68 -22.63
CA ARG A 43 -2.46 -8.42 -23.39
C ARG A 43 -2.72 -6.91 -23.46
N PRO A 44 -2.61 -6.27 -24.64
CA PRO A 44 -3.00 -4.88 -24.80
C PRO A 44 -4.49 -4.72 -24.48
N GLY A 45 -4.84 -3.76 -23.60
CA GLY A 45 -6.23 -3.30 -23.43
C GLY A 45 -7.06 -3.95 -22.32
N GLN A 46 -6.55 -4.89 -21.52
CA GLN A 46 -7.23 -5.32 -20.30
C GLN A 46 -6.75 -4.49 -19.12
N TYR A 47 -7.65 -3.68 -18.58
CA TYR A 47 -7.41 -2.94 -17.34
C TYR A 47 -8.09 -3.70 -16.20
N PRO A 48 -7.42 -3.88 -15.05
CA PRO A 48 -6.00 -3.66 -14.79
C PRO A 48 -5.11 -4.82 -15.27
N ASN A 49 -4.10 -4.50 -16.09
CA ASN A 49 -2.99 -5.41 -16.41
C ASN A 49 -2.06 -5.50 -15.20
N TYR A 50 -2.41 -6.34 -14.21
CA TYR A 50 -1.52 -6.58 -13.08
C TYR A 50 -0.42 -7.56 -13.47
N GLN A 51 0.77 -7.01 -13.66
CA GLN A 51 1.99 -7.77 -13.94
C GLN A 51 2.62 -8.28 -12.64
N SER A 52 3.14 -9.50 -12.66
CA SER A 52 3.82 -10.13 -11.53
C SER A 52 5.09 -9.36 -11.12
N SER A 53 5.73 -8.67 -12.06
CA SER A 53 6.93 -7.84 -11.83
C SER A 53 6.70 -6.65 -10.93
N VAL A 54 5.45 -6.24 -10.65
CA VAL A 54 5.22 -5.24 -9.60
C VAL A 54 5.77 -5.75 -8.26
N LEU A 55 5.67 -7.06 -8.01
CA LEU A 55 6.25 -7.71 -6.83
C LEU A 55 7.79 -7.84 -6.89
N LEU A 56 8.45 -7.34 -7.93
CA LEU A 56 9.90 -7.17 -8.00
C LEU A 56 10.33 -5.74 -7.67
N TRP A 57 9.45 -4.95 -7.06
CA TRP A 57 9.73 -3.56 -6.71
C TRP A 57 11.01 -3.44 -5.87
N SER A 58 11.99 -2.71 -6.41
CA SER A 58 13.33 -2.52 -5.83
C SER A 58 13.39 -1.41 -4.78
N GLY A 59 12.23 -0.87 -4.39
CA GLY A 59 12.13 0.23 -3.44
C GLY A 59 12.06 1.60 -4.11
N GLY A 60 12.21 2.64 -3.30
CA GLY A 60 12.07 4.02 -3.77
C GLY A 60 12.51 5.02 -2.71
N SER A 61 12.57 6.30 -3.08
CA SER A 61 12.95 7.39 -2.17
C SER A 61 12.07 8.61 -2.39
N ASP A 62 10.75 8.42 -2.28
CA ASP A 62 9.81 9.50 -2.58
C ASP A 62 9.91 10.62 -1.55
N LYS A 63 10.19 11.84 -2.02
CA LYS A 63 10.45 13.02 -1.19
C LYS A 63 11.49 12.76 -0.07
N GLY A 64 12.45 11.87 -0.31
CA GLY A 64 13.50 11.52 0.66
C GLY A 64 13.07 10.53 1.75
N TYR A 65 11.90 9.89 1.61
CA TYR A 65 11.53 8.73 2.41
C TYR A 65 11.98 7.45 1.70
N ALA A 66 13.13 6.91 2.13
CA ALA A 66 13.76 5.74 1.50
C ALA A 66 13.07 4.46 1.96
N CYS A 67 12.71 3.62 1.00
CA CYS A 67 12.09 2.31 1.19
C CYS A 67 12.90 1.24 0.48
N PRO A 68 13.15 0.08 1.14
CA PRO A 68 13.85 -1.03 0.52
C PRO A 68 12.94 -1.77 -0.46
N ASP A 69 13.44 -2.87 -1.03
CA ASP A 69 12.65 -3.73 -1.91
C ASP A 69 11.47 -4.39 -1.16
N ILE A 70 10.46 -4.84 -1.91
CA ILE A 70 9.25 -5.41 -1.33
C ILE A 70 9.49 -6.66 -0.48
N LYS A 71 10.47 -7.50 -0.82
CA LYS A 71 10.78 -8.70 -0.03
C LYS A 71 11.34 -8.31 1.34
N SER A 72 12.23 -7.32 1.37
CA SER A 72 12.78 -6.75 2.60
C SER A 72 11.68 -6.11 3.47
N ILE A 73 10.79 -5.31 2.88
CA ILE A 73 9.64 -4.71 3.59
C ILE A 73 8.76 -5.78 4.23
N VAL A 74 8.39 -6.82 3.47
CA VAL A 74 7.56 -7.91 4.00
C VAL A 74 8.31 -8.72 5.06
N GLY A 75 9.63 -8.87 4.94
CA GLY A 75 10.50 -9.44 5.98
C GLY A 75 10.45 -8.67 7.29
N GLU A 76 10.57 -7.34 7.23
CA GLU A 76 10.46 -6.46 8.41
C GLU A 76 9.07 -6.55 9.04
N LEU A 77 8.01 -6.56 8.23
CA LEU A 77 6.64 -6.71 8.71
C LEU A 77 6.36 -8.10 9.30
N ALA A 78 7.01 -9.16 8.79
CA ALA A 78 6.92 -10.49 9.38
C ALA A 78 7.55 -10.53 10.78
N ALA A 79 8.66 -9.81 10.98
CA ALA A 79 9.33 -9.72 12.28
C ALA A 79 8.60 -8.78 13.25
N ASN A 80 8.09 -7.65 12.75
CA ASN A 80 7.33 -6.66 13.50
C ASN A 80 6.20 -6.07 12.64
N PRO A 81 4.97 -6.60 12.76
CA PRO A 81 3.81 -6.11 11.99
C PRO A 81 3.40 -4.66 12.31
N GLN A 82 4.00 -4.05 13.33
CA GLN A 82 3.72 -2.68 13.78
C GLN A 82 4.87 -1.73 13.47
N ASP A 83 5.88 -2.18 12.72
CA ASP A 83 7.02 -1.33 12.36
C ASP A 83 6.56 -0.14 11.51
N PRO A 84 6.71 1.11 11.99
CA PRO A 84 6.22 2.29 11.27
C PRO A 84 6.83 2.47 9.88
N HIS A 85 8.11 2.18 9.72
CA HIS A 85 8.83 2.38 8.48
C HIS A 85 8.42 1.33 7.45
N ALA A 86 8.38 0.05 7.84
CA ALA A 86 7.94 -1.03 6.97
C ALA A 86 6.46 -0.85 6.56
N MET A 87 5.59 -0.42 7.48
CA MET A 87 4.18 -0.12 7.18
C MET A 87 4.02 1.02 6.16
N LEU A 88 4.81 2.10 6.28
CA LEU A 88 4.79 3.22 5.35
C LEU A 88 5.36 2.84 3.99
N CYS A 89 6.44 2.05 3.97
CA CYS A 89 7.06 1.57 2.75
C CYS A 89 6.20 0.56 1.99
N PHE A 90 5.48 -0.31 2.71
CA PHE A 90 4.45 -1.15 2.08
C PHE A 90 3.31 -0.30 1.51
N GLY A 91 2.92 0.78 2.19
CA GLY A 91 1.97 1.75 1.63
C GLY A 91 2.50 2.41 0.36
N ASP A 92 3.78 2.75 0.30
CA ASP A 92 4.37 3.32 -0.91
C ASP A 92 4.42 2.33 -2.06
N PHE A 93 4.74 1.05 -1.79
CA PHE A 93 4.63 -0.04 -2.76
C PHE A 93 3.23 -0.08 -3.40
N ILE A 94 2.18 -0.12 -2.57
CA ILE A 94 0.79 -0.17 -3.03
C ILE A 94 0.44 1.07 -3.87
N ARG A 95 0.89 2.25 -3.43
CA ARG A 95 0.61 3.53 -4.11
C ARG A 95 1.29 3.64 -5.46
N VAL A 96 2.60 3.38 -5.55
CA VAL A 96 3.35 3.58 -6.81
C VAL A 96 2.96 2.58 -7.89
N ASN A 97 2.43 1.42 -7.50
CA ASN A 97 1.93 0.39 -8.40
C ASN A 97 0.41 0.43 -8.62
N SER A 98 -0.30 1.45 -8.10
CA SER A 98 -1.76 1.62 -8.25
C SER A 98 -2.57 0.41 -7.78
N LEU A 99 -2.20 -0.19 -6.64
CA LEU A 99 -2.82 -1.41 -6.10
C LEU A 99 -3.94 -1.17 -5.09
N ASP A 100 -4.24 0.09 -4.74
CA ASP A 100 -5.29 0.45 -3.76
C ASP A 100 -6.68 -0.11 -4.12
N GLY A 101 -6.99 -0.23 -5.41
CA GLY A 101 -8.26 -0.72 -5.91
C GLY A 101 -8.33 -2.24 -6.10
N PHE A 102 -7.23 -2.97 -5.87
CA PHE A 102 -7.12 -4.38 -6.24
C PHE A 102 -8.22 -5.25 -5.63
N GLU A 103 -8.53 -5.05 -4.36
CA GLU A 103 -9.58 -5.79 -3.63
C GLU A 103 -10.88 -5.00 -3.44
N ALA A 104 -10.99 -3.82 -4.06
CA ALA A 104 -12.15 -2.93 -3.88
C ALA A 104 -13.41 -3.46 -4.60
N SER A 105 -13.25 -4.30 -5.62
CA SER A 105 -14.35 -4.94 -6.33
C SER A 105 -14.24 -6.45 -6.20
N ARG A 106 -15.35 -7.11 -5.84
CA ARG A 106 -15.47 -8.56 -5.84
C ARG A 106 -16.66 -8.97 -6.71
N PRO A 107 -16.54 -10.04 -7.51
CA PRO A 107 -17.66 -10.62 -8.23
C PRO A 107 -18.81 -11.00 -7.29
N ALA A 108 -20.01 -11.22 -7.84
CA ALA A 108 -21.15 -11.69 -7.06
C ALA A 108 -20.85 -13.06 -6.42
N PRO A 109 -21.44 -13.41 -5.26
CA PRO A 109 -21.09 -14.64 -4.55
C PRO A 109 -21.18 -15.95 -5.35
N ASP A 110 -22.01 -15.97 -6.39
CA ASP A 110 -22.23 -17.06 -7.33
C ASP A 110 -21.28 -17.06 -8.54
N GLU A 111 -20.43 -16.03 -8.67
CA GLU A 111 -19.41 -15.92 -9.71
C GLU A 111 -18.02 -16.39 -9.23
N LEU A 112 -17.17 -16.80 -10.18
CA LEU A 112 -15.79 -17.21 -9.89
C LEU A 112 -15.02 -16.08 -9.19
N GLY A 113 -14.59 -16.32 -7.97
CA GLY A 113 -13.86 -15.34 -7.16
C GLY A 113 -14.75 -14.42 -6.29
N GLY A 114 -16.08 -14.57 -6.34
CA GLY A 114 -17.01 -13.83 -5.48
C GLY A 114 -17.28 -14.48 -4.11
N GLY A 115 -16.78 -15.71 -3.90
CA GLY A 115 -16.82 -16.37 -2.60
C GLY A 115 -16.07 -15.60 -1.51
N LYS A 116 -16.38 -15.92 -0.24
CA LYS A 116 -15.69 -15.33 0.91
C LYS A 116 -14.18 -15.53 0.79
N SER A 117 -13.41 -14.47 1.01
CA SER A 117 -11.95 -14.56 1.02
C SER A 117 -11.49 -15.60 2.05
N ILE A 118 -10.59 -16.49 1.61
CA ILE A 118 -9.92 -17.45 2.48
C ILE A 118 -8.70 -16.83 3.20
N PHE A 119 -8.32 -15.60 2.84
CA PHE A 119 -7.28 -14.85 3.53
C PHE A 119 -7.89 -14.18 4.77
N PRO A 120 -7.41 -14.50 5.98
CA PRO A 120 -7.94 -13.91 7.20
C PRO A 120 -7.55 -12.43 7.32
N GLY A 121 -8.22 -11.68 8.18
CA GLY A 121 -7.92 -10.26 8.42
C GLY A 121 -8.66 -9.30 7.50
N GLU A 122 -8.63 -8.02 7.88
CA GLU A 122 -9.26 -6.94 7.12
C GLU A 122 -8.44 -6.60 5.87
N PRO A 123 -9.09 -6.16 4.78
CA PRO A 123 -8.39 -5.67 3.60
C PRO A 123 -7.44 -4.53 3.95
N TYR A 124 -6.24 -4.57 3.37
CA TYR A 124 -5.27 -3.49 3.51
C TYR A 124 -5.80 -2.17 2.96
N ALA A 125 -5.56 -1.09 3.70
CA ALA A 125 -5.79 0.26 3.23
C ALA A 125 -4.69 1.20 3.73
N ARG A 126 -4.05 1.92 2.81
CA ARG A 126 -3.02 2.91 3.15
C ARG A 126 -3.55 3.99 4.09
N GLY A 127 -4.81 4.39 3.90
CA GLY A 127 -5.50 5.36 4.77
C GLY A 127 -5.56 4.90 6.22
N GLU A 128 -5.80 3.62 6.49
CA GLU A 128 -5.81 3.08 7.86
C GLU A 128 -4.41 3.04 8.47
N VAL A 129 -3.39 2.68 7.67
CA VAL A 129 -1.99 2.74 8.09
C VAL A 129 -1.59 4.14 8.52
N TYR A 130 -1.90 5.15 7.69
CA TYR A 130 -1.54 6.53 8.02
C TYR A 130 -2.25 7.00 9.29
N LYS A 131 -3.56 6.75 9.42
CA LYS A 131 -4.34 7.10 10.62
C LYS A 131 -3.74 6.50 11.89
N LYS A 132 -3.38 5.22 11.84
CA LYS A 132 -2.76 4.49 12.96
C LYS A 132 -1.43 5.13 13.38
N LEU A 133 -0.55 5.43 12.43
CA LEU A 133 0.77 6.01 12.74
C LEU A 133 0.66 7.46 13.23
N ILE A 134 -0.26 8.25 12.68
CA ILE A 134 -0.51 9.63 13.12
C ILE A 134 -0.97 9.66 14.59
N GLY A 135 -1.90 8.76 14.93
CA GLY A 135 -2.51 8.65 16.26
C GLY A 135 -1.64 7.98 17.32
N SER A 136 -0.56 7.28 16.93
CA SER A 136 0.34 6.62 17.86
C SER A 136 1.45 7.56 18.31
N SER A 137 1.56 7.79 19.63
CA SER A 137 2.71 8.52 20.21
C SER A 137 4.02 7.73 20.15
N ALA A 138 3.95 6.40 19.95
CA ALA A 138 5.12 5.55 19.81
C ALA A 138 5.75 5.59 18.41
N SER A 139 5.01 6.09 17.40
CA SER A 139 5.57 6.24 16.05
C SER A 139 6.65 7.33 16.02
N PRO A 140 7.83 7.07 15.43
CA PRO A 140 8.89 8.06 15.33
C PRO A 140 8.43 9.35 14.63
N ALA A 141 8.97 10.49 15.05
CA ALA A 141 8.58 11.81 14.54
C ALA A 141 8.67 11.91 13.01
N ARG A 142 9.70 11.31 12.40
CA ARG A 142 9.88 11.27 10.94
C ARG A 142 8.75 10.53 10.25
N ASP A 143 8.37 9.36 10.76
CA ASP A 143 7.32 8.51 10.19
C ASP A 143 5.94 9.13 10.36
N ARG A 144 5.69 9.78 11.51
CA ARG A 144 4.46 10.55 11.75
C ARG A 144 4.32 11.73 10.79
N ALA A 145 5.40 12.48 10.58
CA ALA A 145 5.41 13.57 9.60
C ALA A 145 5.12 13.07 8.18
N TYR A 146 5.71 11.93 7.80
CA TYR A 146 5.47 11.33 6.49
C TYR A 146 4.05 10.78 6.36
N ALA A 147 3.52 10.12 7.39
CA ALA A 147 2.15 9.62 7.44
C ALA A 147 1.12 10.76 7.31
N LEU A 148 1.33 11.88 8.00
CA LEU A 148 0.51 13.10 7.85
C LEU A 148 0.54 13.60 6.41
N TYR A 149 1.73 13.73 5.82
CA TYR A 149 1.89 14.15 4.44
C TYR A 149 1.15 13.23 3.48
N ARG A 150 1.27 11.91 3.64
CA ARG A 150 0.56 10.93 2.82
C ARG A 150 -0.96 11.00 3.02
N ALA A 151 -1.44 11.04 4.26
CA ALA A 151 -2.86 11.12 4.60
C ALA A 151 -3.53 12.37 4.01
N ILE A 152 -2.86 13.51 4.03
CA ILE A 152 -3.35 14.75 3.43
C ILE A 152 -3.47 14.61 1.90
N ASN A 153 -2.48 14.00 1.25
CA ASN A 153 -2.48 13.80 -0.20
C ASN A 153 -3.49 12.74 -0.66
N CYS A 154 -3.97 11.86 0.23
CA CYS A 154 -5.05 10.93 -0.09
C CYS A 154 -6.33 11.61 -0.60
N TYR A 155 -6.53 12.86 -0.20
CA TYR A 155 -7.71 13.65 -0.54
C TYR A 155 -7.47 14.66 -1.65
N ALA A 156 -6.24 14.78 -2.15
CA ALA A 156 -5.87 15.78 -3.14
C ALA A 156 -5.65 15.16 -4.54
N PRO A 157 -5.97 15.88 -5.64
CA PRO A 157 -6.71 17.14 -5.70
C PRO A 157 -8.25 16.94 -5.70
N ALA A 158 -8.74 15.72 -5.83
CA ALA A 158 -10.14 15.41 -6.15
C ALA A 158 -11.12 15.46 -4.95
N ASN A 159 -10.64 15.77 -3.74
CA ASN A 159 -11.43 15.90 -2.52
C ASN A 159 -12.16 14.62 -2.05
N ASN A 160 -11.85 13.47 -2.66
CA ASN A 160 -12.30 12.14 -2.26
C ASN A 160 -11.13 11.30 -1.71
N ASN A 161 -11.42 10.30 -0.88
CA ASN A 161 -10.39 9.39 -0.37
C ASN A 161 -9.89 8.44 -1.48
N THR A 162 -8.60 8.55 -1.83
CA THR A 162 -7.94 7.68 -2.83
C THR A 162 -7.00 6.64 -2.21
N CYS A 163 -6.97 6.52 -0.88
CA CYS A 163 -6.05 5.64 -0.15
C CYS A 163 -6.73 4.42 0.48
N GLY A 164 -8.00 4.18 0.13
CA GLY A 164 -8.84 3.16 0.76
C GLY A 164 -9.15 3.45 2.23
N GLY A 165 -9.85 2.51 2.86
CA GLY A 165 -10.27 2.63 4.26
C GLY A 165 -11.39 3.65 4.48
N LYS A 166 -11.72 3.89 5.74
CA LYS A 166 -12.80 4.78 6.13
C LYS A 166 -12.42 6.24 5.88
N ASP A 167 -13.30 6.94 5.14
CA ASP A 167 -13.22 8.39 4.90
C ASP A 167 -13.22 9.17 6.23
N VAL A 168 -12.65 10.38 6.21
CA VAL A 168 -12.66 11.31 7.32
C VAL A 168 -13.24 12.65 6.90
N GLU A 169 -13.95 13.28 7.83
CA GLU A 169 -14.51 14.62 7.66
C GLU A 169 -13.45 15.67 7.38
N LYS A 170 -13.84 16.75 6.68
CA LYS A 170 -12.92 17.86 6.34
C LYS A 170 -12.19 18.44 7.55
N ALA A 171 -12.86 18.51 8.70
CA ALA A 171 -12.25 18.98 9.95
C ALA A 171 -11.03 18.12 10.37
N GLN A 172 -11.09 16.80 10.17
CA GLN A 172 -9.96 15.91 10.46
C GLN A 172 -8.82 16.10 9.46
N ARG A 173 -9.13 16.33 8.18
CA ARG A 173 -8.14 16.63 7.13
C ARG A 173 -7.39 17.93 7.46
N LYS A 174 -8.12 18.96 7.90
CA LYS A 174 -7.55 20.22 8.41
C LYS A 174 -6.68 20.00 9.64
N ALA A 175 -7.13 19.21 10.61
CA ALA A 175 -6.34 18.92 11.81
C ALA A 175 -5.00 18.25 11.47
N TRP A 176 -4.96 17.33 10.50
CA TRP A 176 -3.70 16.76 10.01
C TRP A 176 -2.80 17.78 9.33
N TYR A 177 -3.36 18.68 8.51
CA TYR A 177 -2.61 19.79 7.91
C TYR A 177 -1.96 20.66 8.98
N ASP A 178 -2.77 21.13 9.94
CA ASP A 178 -2.32 22.01 11.02
C ASP A 178 -1.23 21.31 11.85
N GLN A 179 -1.42 20.02 12.17
CA GLN A 179 -0.44 19.22 12.89
C GLN A 179 0.89 19.11 12.12
N LEU A 180 0.84 18.84 10.82
CA LEU A 180 2.05 18.73 9.99
C LEU A 180 2.83 20.05 9.98
N LYS A 181 2.12 21.17 9.83
CA LYS A 181 2.75 22.50 9.80
C LYS A 181 3.31 22.90 11.16
N ALA A 182 2.56 22.68 12.24
CA ALA A 182 2.95 23.09 13.58
C ALA A 182 4.09 22.24 14.15
N GLN A 183 4.01 20.91 14.02
CA GLN A 183 4.95 19.99 14.68
C GLN A 183 6.13 19.60 13.78
N PHE A 184 5.96 19.62 12.46
CA PHE A 184 6.95 19.11 11.51
C PHE A 184 7.26 20.09 10.37
N GLY A 185 7.03 21.39 10.58
CA GLY A 185 7.19 22.45 9.58
C GLY A 185 8.57 22.54 8.92
N ALA A 186 9.62 22.06 9.60
CA ALA A 186 10.98 22.04 9.05
C ALA A 186 11.20 20.94 7.98
N THR A 187 10.37 19.91 7.95
CA THR A 187 10.51 18.76 7.03
C THR A 187 10.21 19.15 5.58
N THR A 188 10.84 18.45 4.63
CA THR A 188 10.54 18.60 3.18
C THR A 188 9.07 18.33 2.89
N TRP A 189 8.43 17.41 3.61
CA TRP A 189 7.01 17.09 3.45
C TRP A 189 6.09 18.25 3.84
N ALA A 190 6.32 18.87 4.99
CA ALA A 190 5.55 20.04 5.40
C ALA A 190 5.78 21.23 4.45
N LYS A 191 7.01 21.44 3.98
CA LYS A 191 7.36 22.53 3.04
C LYS A 191 6.79 22.32 1.64
N SER A 192 6.77 21.09 1.14
CA SER A 192 6.35 20.77 -0.23
C SER A 192 4.85 20.58 -0.42
N LEU A 193 4.08 20.60 0.67
CA LEU A 193 2.64 20.41 0.62
C LEU A 193 1.94 21.60 -0.07
N ARG A 194 1.32 21.34 -1.23
CA ARG A 194 0.64 22.36 -2.06
C ARG A 194 -0.83 22.57 -1.72
N PHE A 195 -1.45 21.59 -1.06
CA PHE A 195 -2.89 21.58 -0.79
C PHE A 195 -3.17 21.99 0.66
N TYR A 196 -4.22 22.80 0.82
CA TYR A 196 -4.73 23.24 2.12
C TYR A 196 -6.14 22.64 2.34
N TRP A 197 -6.47 22.38 3.61
CA TRP A 197 -7.74 21.82 4.06
C TRP A 197 -8.41 22.75 5.08
#